data_AF-S0EF39-F1
#
_entry.id   AF-S0EF39-F1
#
_cell.length_a   1.000
_cell.length_b   1.000
_cell.length_c   1.000
_cell.angle_alpha   90.00
_cell.angle_beta   90.00
_cell.angle_gamma   90.00
#
_symmetry.space_group_name_H-M   'P 1'
#
loop_
_entity.id
_entity.type
_entity.pdbx_description
1 polymer ?
#
loop_
_entity_poly.entity_id
_entity_poly.type
_entity_poly.pdbx_seq_one_letter_code
_entity_poly.pdbx_strand_id
1 'polypeptide(L)'
;MALNSTNVESDPQSSSTPHLELVNGQVPYRDAVVSWKLPKVLLLGEERYISFELDCVKHVVLQISDARQRQVFTQIGVQHDYDYPFPFWHFLGKMISQALLENETSLEILSFTRVNDREFVGFENKNALKSNNSTDLNVIEVSLKRPQANEPMEIFWRPARGIIIQRLRECEYREGYTSGL
;
A
#
# COMPACT_ATOMS: atom_id res chain seq x y z
N MET A 1 -21.80 -61.74 28.10
CA MET A 1 -20.67 -60.84 28.42
C MET A 1 -20.37 -60.05 27.15
N ALA A 2 -20.52 -58.74 27.23
CA ALA A 2 -20.69 -57.85 26.08
C ALA A 2 -19.37 -57.49 25.39
N LEU A 3 -19.43 -57.40 24.06
CA LEU A 3 -18.42 -56.81 23.18
C LEU A 3 -18.56 -55.28 23.23
N ASN A 4 -17.47 -54.59 23.60
CA ASN A 4 -17.37 -53.13 23.48
C ASN A 4 -16.92 -52.77 22.06
N SER A 5 -17.85 -52.22 21.27
CA SER A 5 -17.51 -51.48 20.05
C SER A 5 -17.55 -49.98 20.39
N THR A 6 -16.38 -49.38 20.60
CA THR A 6 -16.23 -47.92 20.65
C THR A 6 -16.21 -47.39 19.23
N ASN A 7 -17.31 -46.75 18.82
CA ASN A 7 -17.32 -45.88 17.65
C ASN A 7 -16.35 -44.73 17.91
N VAL A 8 -15.33 -44.63 17.06
CA VAL A 8 -14.46 -43.46 16.97
C VAL A 8 -15.21 -42.47 16.07
N GLU A 9 -15.91 -41.52 16.69
CA GLU A 9 -16.49 -40.38 15.97
C GLU A 9 -15.34 -39.43 15.65
N SER A 10 -14.96 -39.43 14.38
CA SER A 10 -13.95 -38.57 13.79
C SER A 10 -14.45 -37.12 13.78
N ASP A 11 -13.78 -36.25 14.53
CA ASP A 11 -13.93 -34.80 14.43
C ASP A 11 -13.75 -34.34 12.97
N PRO A 12 -14.72 -33.62 12.38
CA PRO A 12 -14.47 -32.94 11.13
C PRO A 12 -13.50 -31.79 11.41
N GLN A 13 -12.30 -31.85 10.80
CA GLN A 13 -11.38 -30.74 10.73
C GLN A 13 -12.14 -29.49 10.25
N SER A 14 -12.37 -28.55 11.15
CA SER A 14 -12.81 -27.20 10.83
C SER A 14 -11.70 -26.55 10.03
N SER A 15 -11.80 -26.61 8.69
CA SER A 15 -11.10 -25.70 7.81
C SER A 15 -11.77 -24.32 7.97
N SER A 16 -11.54 -23.66 9.09
CA SER A 16 -12.03 -22.31 9.32
C SER A 16 -11.24 -21.36 8.43
N THR A 17 -11.79 -21.07 7.26
CA THR A 17 -11.40 -19.90 6.48
C THR A 17 -11.42 -18.70 7.45
N PRO A 18 -10.32 -17.96 7.60
CA PRO A 18 -10.28 -16.85 8.56
C PRO A 18 -11.36 -15.84 8.21
N HIS A 19 -12.18 -15.46 9.19
CA HIS A 19 -13.20 -14.43 9.03
C HIS A 19 -12.51 -13.08 8.82
N LEU A 20 -12.62 -12.51 7.63
CA LEU A 20 -12.04 -11.22 7.29
C LEU A 20 -13.03 -10.09 7.64
N GLU A 21 -12.52 -9.00 8.18
CA GLU A 21 -13.29 -7.80 8.49
C GLU A 21 -13.66 -7.06 7.19
N LEU A 22 -14.94 -6.67 7.08
CA LEU A 22 -15.44 -5.83 5.98
C LEU A 22 -15.31 -4.35 6.36
N VAL A 23 -15.01 -3.51 5.38
CA VAL A 23 -14.91 -2.07 5.57
C VAL A 23 -16.29 -1.44 5.53
N ASN A 24 -16.61 -0.60 6.50
CA ASN A 24 -17.85 0.18 6.47
C ASN A 24 -17.72 1.36 5.50
N GLY A 25 -18.31 1.24 4.30
CA GLY A 25 -18.28 2.28 3.27
C GLY A 25 -19.00 3.60 3.61
N GLN A 26 -19.68 3.68 4.76
CA GLN A 26 -20.32 4.92 5.24
C GLN A 26 -19.40 5.81 6.08
N VAL A 27 -18.23 5.29 6.48
CA VAL A 27 -17.25 6.01 7.31
C VAL A 27 -16.21 6.67 6.40
N PRO A 28 -15.74 7.91 6.68
CA PRO A 28 -14.64 8.50 5.94
C PRO A 28 -13.41 7.58 5.89
N TYR A 29 -12.75 7.49 4.74
CA TYR A 29 -11.71 6.47 4.51
C TYR A 29 -10.54 6.54 5.50
N ARG A 30 -10.20 7.75 6.00
CA ARG A 30 -9.14 7.94 7.00
C ARG A 30 -9.50 7.28 8.32
N ASP A 31 -10.76 7.41 8.72
CA ASP A 31 -11.28 6.86 9.97
C ASP A 31 -11.49 5.34 9.88
N ALA A 32 -11.86 4.85 8.69
CA ALA A 32 -12.09 3.43 8.43
C ALA A 32 -10.87 2.53 8.65
N VAL A 33 -9.65 3.10 8.62
CA VAL A 33 -8.39 2.34 8.75
C VAL A 33 -7.66 2.56 10.07
N VAL A 34 -8.21 3.37 10.98
CA VAL A 34 -7.54 3.72 12.26
C VAL A 34 -7.30 2.46 13.12
N SER A 35 -8.22 1.50 13.08
CA SER A 35 -8.11 0.24 13.81
C SER A 35 -7.14 -0.77 13.18
N TRP A 36 -6.73 -0.56 11.92
CA TRP A 36 -5.90 -1.53 11.20
C TRP A 36 -4.45 -1.41 11.64
N LYS A 37 -3.90 -2.53 12.11
CA LYS A 37 -2.50 -2.59 12.54
C LYS A 37 -1.58 -2.63 11.32
N LEU A 38 -0.56 -1.77 11.31
CA LEU A 38 0.50 -1.87 10.32
C LEU A 38 1.27 -3.18 10.53
N PRO A 39 1.48 -3.99 9.47
CA PRO A 39 2.35 -5.14 9.56
C PRO A 39 3.80 -4.70 9.76
N LYS A 40 4.68 -5.61 10.22
CA LYS A 40 6.12 -5.38 10.13
C LYS A 40 6.50 -5.21 8.66
N VAL A 41 7.35 -4.24 8.36
CA VAL A 41 7.79 -3.94 7.00
C VAL A 41 9.31 -4.06 6.89
N LEU A 42 9.78 -4.63 5.79
CA LEU A 42 11.17 -4.62 5.37
C LEU A 42 11.30 -3.78 4.10
N LEU A 43 12.04 -2.67 4.18
CA LEU A 43 12.32 -1.82 3.03
C LEU A 43 13.51 -2.38 2.23
N LEU A 44 13.31 -2.57 0.94
CA LEU A 44 14.30 -3.06 -0.01
C LEU A 44 14.53 -1.97 -1.08
N GLY A 45 15.78 -1.59 -1.28
CA GLY A 45 16.21 -0.73 -2.37
C GLY A 45 17.30 -1.41 -3.19
N GLU A 46 17.53 -0.93 -4.41
CA GLU A 46 18.69 -1.39 -5.18
C GLU A 46 19.96 -0.69 -4.66
N GLU A 47 21.03 -1.45 -4.42
CA GLU A 47 22.28 -0.92 -3.84
C GLU A 47 22.86 0.27 -4.64
N ARG A 48 22.65 0.29 -5.96
CA ARG A 48 23.08 1.40 -6.82
C ARG A 48 22.43 2.74 -6.50
N TYR A 49 21.38 2.76 -5.68
CA TYR A 49 20.67 3.98 -5.24
C TYR A 49 20.92 4.31 -3.76
N ILE A 50 21.95 3.74 -3.14
CA ILE A 50 22.28 4.01 -1.72
C ILE A 50 22.51 5.49 -1.40
N SER A 51 22.92 6.30 -2.39
CA SER A 51 23.12 7.74 -2.23
C SER A 51 21.85 8.58 -2.51
N PHE A 52 20.70 7.95 -2.74
CA PHE A 52 19.46 8.66 -3.03
C PHE A 52 18.85 9.21 -1.74
N GLU A 53 18.60 10.52 -1.71
CA GLU A 53 18.06 11.22 -0.53
C GLU A 53 16.54 11.01 -0.42
N LEU A 54 16.12 10.03 0.39
CA LEU A 54 14.70 9.73 0.61
C LEU A 54 13.93 10.89 1.26
N ASP A 55 14.59 11.70 2.11
CA ASP A 55 13.98 12.87 2.77
C ASP A 55 13.54 13.96 1.77
N CYS A 56 14.14 13.95 0.57
CA CYS A 56 13.83 14.88 -0.51
C CYS A 56 12.73 14.35 -1.45
N VAL A 57 12.23 13.12 -1.24
CA VAL A 57 11.17 12.52 -2.07
C VAL A 57 9.88 13.32 -1.95
N LYS A 58 9.41 13.84 -3.08
CA LYS A 58 8.17 14.60 -3.18
C LYS A 58 6.98 13.73 -3.54
N HIS A 59 7.18 12.74 -4.40
CA HIS A 59 6.10 11.87 -4.85
C HIS A 59 6.49 10.40 -4.77
N VAL A 60 5.53 9.58 -4.41
CA VAL A 60 5.68 8.13 -4.36
C VAL A 60 4.60 7.53 -5.25
N VAL A 61 4.98 6.63 -6.15
CA VAL A 61 4.02 5.92 -7.01
C VAL A 61 4.01 4.46 -6.64
N LEU A 62 2.94 4.02 -5.98
CA LEU A 62 2.70 2.61 -5.71
C LEU A 62 2.15 1.93 -6.95
N GLN A 63 2.81 0.86 -7.39
CA GLN A 63 2.28 -0.07 -8.36
C GLN A 63 1.87 -1.37 -7.67
N ILE A 64 0.59 -1.72 -7.75
CA ILE A 64 0.08 -2.93 -7.07
C ILE A 64 -0.98 -3.64 -7.92
N SER A 65 -0.89 -4.96 -8.00
CA SER A 65 -1.89 -5.80 -8.68
C SER A 65 -3.04 -6.16 -7.75
N ASP A 66 -4.24 -6.39 -8.27
CA ASP A 66 -5.41 -6.85 -7.51
C ASP A 66 -5.13 -8.07 -6.63
N ALA A 67 -4.43 -9.06 -7.18
CA ALA A 67 -4.04 -10.27 -6.46
C ALA A 67 -3.14 -9.94 -5.26
N ARG A 68 -2.26 -8.94 -5.42
CA ARG A 68 -1.36 -8.50 -4.35
C ARG A 68 -2.09 -7.72 -3.28
N GLN A 69 -3.02 -6.83 -3.65
CA GLN A 69 -3.87 -6.14 -2.68
C GLN A 69 -4.62 -7.14 -1.80
N ARG A 70 -5.32 -8.11 -2.41
CA ARG A 70 -6.01 -9.16 -1.66
C ARG A 70 -5.10 -9.90 -0.69
N GLN A 71 -3.88 -10.25 -1.10
CA GLN A 71 -2.91 -10.92 -0.24
C GLN A 71 -2.50 -10.06 0.96
N VAL A 72 -2.21 -8.78 0.75
CA VAL A 72 -1.84 -7.84 1.82
C VAL A 72 -2.98 -7.71 2.84
N PHE A 73 -4.20 -7.47 2.36
CA PHE A 73 -5.33 -7.25 3.27
C PHE A 73 -5.76 -8.53 3.99
N THR A 74 -5.69 -9.68 3.33
CA THR A 74 -5.91 -10.99 3.98
C THR A 74 -4.93 -11.21 5.14
N GLN A 75 -3.66 -10.81 4.99
CA GLN A 75 -2.65 -10.98 6.05
C GLN A 75 -2.95 -10.14 7.29
N ILE A 76 -3.60 -8.99 7.13
CA ILE A 76 -4.02 -8.14 8.26
C ILE A 76 -5.48 -8.41 8.69
N GLY A 77 -6.12 -9.44 8.13
CA GLY A 77 -7.48 -9.85 8.50
C GLY A 77 -8.59 -9.00 7.90
N VAL A 78 -8.33 -8.27 6.82
CA VAL A 78 -9.29 -7.36 6.16
C VAL A 78 -9.66 -7.90 4.78
N GLN A 79 -10.95 -7.83 4.42
CA GLN A 79 -11.43 -8.15 3.09
C GLN A 79 -11.31 -6.92 2.19
N HIS A 80 -10.64 -7.07 1.05
CA HIS A 80 -10.52 -6.00 0.06
C HIS A 80 -11.86 -5.71 -0.62
N ASP A 81 -12.22 -4.43 -0.73
CA ASP A 81 -13.40 -3.94 -1.43
C ASP A 81 -12.96 -3.00 -2.57
N TYR A 82 -13.30 -3.38 -3.80
CA TYR A 82 -12.93 -2.63 -5.00
C TYR A 82 -13.89 -1.48 -5.30
N ASP A 83 -15.12 -1.53 -4.76
CA ASP A 83 -16.11 -0.45 -4.91
C ASP A 83 -15.81 0.70 -3.93
N TYR A 84 -15.00 0.42 -2.90
CA TYR A 84 -14.54 1.42 -1.94
C TYR A 84 -13.01 1.37 -1.74
N PRO A 85 -12.20 1.79 -2.74
CA PRO A 85 -10.75 1.55 -2.75
C PRO A 85 -9.93 2.52 -1.90
N PHE A 86 -10.47 3.71 -1.57
CA PHE A 86 -9.73 4.77 -0.87
C PHE A 86 -9.14 4.37 0.50
N PRO A 87 -9.85 3.63 1.38
CA PRO A 87 -9.26 3.14 2.63
C PRO A 87 -8.04 2.25 2.39
N PHE A 88 -8.13 1.36 1.39
CA PHE A 88 -7.05 0.44 1.05
C PHE A 88 -5.83 1.18 0.53
N TRP A 89 -6.02 2.12 -0.39
CA TRP A 89 -4.93 2.98 -0.87
C TRP A 89 -4.33 3.84 0.25
N HIS A 90 -5.17 4.37 1.14
CA HIS A 90 -4.71 5.17 2.27
C HIS A 90 -3.88 4.33 3.24
N PHE A 91 -4.33 3.12 3.58
CA PHE A 91 -3.57 2.19 4.42
C PHE A 91 -2.23 1.79 3.78
N LEU A 92 -2.22 1.49 2.48
CA LEU A 92 -0.98 1.21 1.74
C LEU A 92 -0.03 2.42 1.77
N GLY A 93 -0.58 3.64 1.61
CA GLY A 93 0.15 4.89 1.78
C GLY A 93 0.77 5.02 3.16
N LYS A 94 0.01 4.75 4.24
CA LYS A 94 0.52 4.77 5.63
C LYS A 94 1.68 3.80 5.81
N MET A 95 1.52 2.56 5.33
CA MET A 95 2.55 1.53 5.43
C MET A 95 3.84 1.94 4.71
N ILE A 96 3.72 2.49 3.51
CA ILE A 96 4.85 2.98 2.71
C ILE A 96 5.50 4.21 3.39
N SER A 97 4.69 5.13 3.89
CA SER A 97 5.13 6.34 4.59
C SER A 97 5.92 5.98 5.86
N GLN A 98 5.43 5.02 6.64
CA GLN A 98 6.14 4.53 7.82
C GLN A 98 7.49 3.90 7.45
N ALA A 99 7.54 3.14 6.36
CA ALA A 99 8.73 2.41 5.96
C ALA A 99 9.82 3.31 5.34
N LEU A 100 9.42 4.33 4.59
CA LEU A 100 10.34 5.23 3.87
C LEU A 100 10.74 6.46 4.69
N LEU A 101 9.82 7.00 5.49
CA LEU A 101 9.91 8.33 6.09
C LEU A 101 9.81 8.29 7.63
N GLU A 102 9.73 7.09 8.21
CA GLU A 102 9.55 6.86 9.66
C GLU A 102 8.32 7.58 10.26
N ASN A 103 7.33 7.92 9.42
CA ASN A 103 6.13 8.64 9.80
C ASN A 103 4.94 8.22 8.94
N GLU A 104 3.91 7.62 9.55
CA GLU A 104 2.72 7.08 8.88
C GLU A 104 1.88 8.12 8.10
N THR A 105 1.96 9.40 8.44
CA THR A 105 1.01 10.43 7.95
C THR A 105 1.59 11.38 6.90
N SER A 106 2.83 11.15 6.47
CA SER A 106 3.52 12.04 5.54
C SER A 106 3.00 11.94 4.10
N LEU A 107 2.47 10.77 3.70
CA LEU A 107 1.94 10.53 2.36
C LEU A 107 0.43 10.74 2.28
N GLU A 108 -0.01 11.57 1.35
CA GLU A 108 -1.41 11.72 0.97
C GLU A 108 -1.66 11.29 -0.47
N ILE A 109 -2.84 10.71 -0.72
CA ILE A 109 -3.25 10.28 -2.06
C ILE A 109 -3.42 11.53 -2.94
N LEU A 110 -2.66 11.60 -4.01
CA LEU A 110 -2.71 12.67 -5.00
C LEU A 110 -3.53 12.24 -6.22
N SER A 111 -3.23 11.05 -6.75
CA SER A 111 -3.88 10.57 -7.97
C SER A 111 -3.91 9.05 -8.02
N PHE A 112 -4.76 8.50 -8.88
CA PHE A 112 -4.76 7.08 -9.18
C PHE A 112 -5.06 6.84 -10.66
N THR A 113 -4.54 5.75 -11.19
CA THR A 113 -4.94 5.22 -12.48
C THR A 113 -4.92 3.70 -12.47
N ARG A 114 -5.82 3.10 -13.23
CA ARG A 114 -5.93 1.65 -13.35
C ARG A 114 -5.59 1.22 -14.77
N VAL A 115 -4.74 0.20 -14.87
CA VAL A 115 -4.39 -0.43 -16.15
C VAL A 115 -4.47 -1.93 -15.97
N ASN A 116 -5.45 -2.56 -16.63
CA ASN A 116 -5.76 -3.99 -16.49
C ASN A 116 -6.03 -4.37 -15.01
N ASP A 117 -5.23 -5.31 -14.48
CA ASP A 117 -5.30 -5.85 -13.12
C ASP A 117 -4.40 -5.08 -12.13
N ARG A 118 -3.91 -3.89 -12.51
CA ARG A 118 -2.96 -3.10 -11.73
C ARG A 118 -3.44 -1.69 -11.49
N GLU A 119 -3.21 -1.24 -10.28
CA GLU A 119 -3.43 0.13 -9.83
C GLU A 119 -2.10 0.82 -9.62
N PHE A 120 -2.07 2.08 -10.06
CA PHE A 120 -0.97 3.00 -9.87
C PHE A 120 -1.51 4.14 -9.01
N VAL A 121 -1.07 4.21 -7.76
CA VAL A 121 -1.51 5.22 -6.81
C VAL A 121 -0.35 6.18 -6.58
N GLY A 122 -0.55 7.44 -6.95
CA GLY A 122 0.38 8.52 -6.69
C GLY A 122 0.11 9.14 -5.33
N PHE A 123 1.17 9.30 -4.54
CA PHE A 123 1.15 9.97 -3.26
C PHE A 123 2.03 11.22 -3.30
N GLU A 124 1.60 12.26 -2.61
CA GLU A 124 2.40 13.43 -2.31
C GLU A 124 2.96 13.32 -0.89
N ASN A 125 4.24 13.62 -0.71
CA ASN A 125 4.88 13.74 0.59
C ASN A 125 4.79 15.19 1.08
N LYS A 126 3.95 15.41 2.09
CA LYS A 126 3.75 16.75 2.69
C LYS A 126 4.96 17.29 3.45
N ASN A 127 5.86 16.40 3.85
CA ASN A 127 7.03 16.72 4.66
C ASN A 127 8.32 16.74 3.82
N ALA A 128 8.22 16.68 2.50
CA ALA A 128 9.38 16.65 1.62
C ALA A 128 10.27 17.89 1.81
N LEU A 129 11.56 17.65 2.06
CA LEU A 129 12.53 18.73 2.11
C LEU A 129 12.74 19.32 0.72
N LYS A 130 13.06 20.62 0.67
CA LYS A 130 13.48 21.25 -0.58
C LYS A 130 14.83 20.65 -0.98
N SER A 131 14.87 19.96 -2.11
CA SER A 131 16.13 19.51 -2.70
C SER A 131 16.98 20.72 -3.12
N ASN A 132 18.30 20.61 -2.93
CA ASN A 132 19.25 21.58 -3.47
C ASN A 132 19.30 21.54 -5.02
N ASN A 133 18.88 20.41 -5.62
CA ASN A 133 18.74 20.24 -7.06
C ASN A 133 17.29 20.57 -7.45
N SER A 134 17.08 21.76 -8.04
CA SER A 134 15.76 22.34 -8.32
C SER A 134 14.97 21.69 -9.47
N THR A 135 15.59 20.77 -10.23
CA THR A 135 15.03 20.23 -11.49
C THR A 135 14.60 18.77 -11.42
N ASP A 136 14.97 18.05 -10.36
CA ASP A 136 14.58 16.66 -10.19
C ASP A 136 13.29 16.59 -9.38
N LEU A 137 12.20 16.17 -10.03
CA LEU A 137 11.06 15.62 -9.32
C LEU A 137 11.59 14.35 -8.66
N ASN A 138 11.89 14.43 -7.36
CA ASN A 138 12.30 13.29 -6.55
C ASN A 138 11.10 12.36 -6.38
N VAL A 139 10.86 11.59 -7.43
CA VAL A 139 9.79 10.61 -7.51
C VAL A 139 10.40 9.23 -7.41
N ILE A 140 9.80 8.39 -6.58
CA ILE A 140 10.13 6.97 -6.52
C ILE A 140 8.94 6.12 -6.94
N GLU A 141 9.24 5.00 -7.58
CA GLU A 141 8.30 3.91 -7.79
C GLU A 141 8.43 2.92 -6.64
N VAL A 142 7.30 2.51 -6.07
CA VAL A 142 7.20 1.53 -5.02
C VAL A 142 6.38 0.34 -5.50
N SER A 143 6.81 -0.86 -5.15
CA SER A 143 6.06 -2.09 -5.37
C SER A 143 6.15 -2.97 -4.14
N LEU A 144 5.13 -3.80 -3.92
CA LEU A 144 5.16 -4.80 -2.86
C LEU A 144 5.62 -6.13 -3.42
N LYS A 145 6.38 -6.90 -2.64
CA LYS A 145 6.64 -8.31 -2.91
C LYS A 145 5.55 -9.19 -2.31
N ARG A 146 5.57 -10.49 -2.70
CA ARG A 146 4.50 -11.42 -2.32
C ARG A 146 4.54 -11.59 -0.81
N PRO A 147 3.46 -11.28 -0.08
CA PRO A 147 3.47 -11.44 1.35
C PRO A 147 3.62 -12.92 1.68
N GLN A 148 4.52 -13.22 2.61
CA GLN A 148 4.74 -14.56 3.15
C GLN A 148 4.15 -14.62 4.55
N ALA A 149 3.57 -15.76 4.91
CA ALA A 149 2.99 -15.91 6.24
C ALA A 149 4.08 -15.75 7.31
N ASN A 150 3.79 -14.96 8.34
CA ASN A 150 4.68 -14.66 9.47
C ASN A 150 5.98 -13.90 9.13
N GLU A 151 6.18 -13.49 7.88
CA GLU A 151 7.32 -12.66 7.49
C GLU A 151 6.93 -11.17 7.39
N PRO A 152 7.89 -10.25 7.51
CA PRO A 152 7.67 -8.85 7.22
C PRO A 152 7.18 -8.63 5.78
N MET A 153 6.34 -7.61 5.60
CA MET A 153 5.95 -7.13 4.28
C MET A 153 7.17 -6.50 3.60
N GLU A 154 7.60 -7.08 2.48
CA GLU A 154 8.72 -6.54 1.71
C GLU A 154 8.24 -5.44 0.74
N ILE A 155 8.72 -4.21 0.96
CA ILE A 155 8.48 -3.05 0.09
C ILE A 155 9.73 -2.80 -0.72
N PHE A 156 9.61 -2.79 -2.04
CA PHE A 156 10.70 -2.48 -2.94
C PHE A 156 10.53 -1.08 -3.54
N TRP A 157 11.58 -0.25 -3.49
CA TRP A 157 11.58 1.09 -4.07
C TRP A 157 12.74 1.30 -5.05
N ARG A 158 12.53 2.24 -5.98
CA ARG A 158 13.55 2.74 -6.91
C ARG A 158 13.18 4.14 -7.41
N PRO A 159 14.13 4.93 -7.93
CA PRO A 159 13.79 6.15 -8.66
C PRO A 159 12.79 5.87 -9.79
N ALA A 160 11.83 6.78 -9.96
CA ALA A 160 10.79 6.62 -10.96
C ALA A 160 11.34 6.74 -12.39
N ARG A 161 10.80 5.92 -13.29
CA ARG A 161 11.11 5.99 -14.71
C ARG A 161 10.52 7.27 -15.31
N GLY A 162 11.17 7.80 -16.34
CA GLY A 162 10.79 9.06 -16.97
C GLY A 162 9.31 9.15 -17.40
N ILE A 163 8.70 8.03 -17.81
CA ILE A 163 7.27 7.99 -18.17
C ILE A 163 6.33 8.23 -16.98
N ILE A 164 6.71 7.79 -15.78
CA ILE A 164 5.95 8.05 -14.55
C ILE A 164 6.08 9.52 -14.15
N ILE A 165 7.30 10.06 -14.24
CA ILE A 165 7.58 11.48 -13.98
C ILE A 165 6.75 12.37 -14.91
N GLN A 166 6.67 12.04 -16.20
CA GLN A 166 5.87 12.78 -17.18
C GLN A 166 4.37 12.79 -16.82
N ARG A 167 3.81 11.65 -16.44
CA ARG A 167 2.39 11.56 -16.05
C ARG A 167 2.07 12.36 -14.80
N LEU A 168 2.95 12.35 -13.79
CA LEU A 168 2.76 13.16 -12.59
C LEU A 168 2.74 14.65 -12.91
N ARG A 169 3.64 15.13 -13.79
CA ARG A 169 3.61 16.53 -14.24
C ARG A 169 2.25 16.89 -14.83
N GLU A 170 1.70 16.04 -15.70
CA GLU A 170 0.37 16.28 -16.31
C GLU A 170 -0.75 16.37 -15.26
N CYS A 171 -0.66 15.62 -14.15
CA CYS A 171 -1.60 15.69 -13.04
C CYS A 171 -1.44 16.97 -12.22
N GLU A 172 -0.22 17.34 -11.82
CA GLU A 172 0.06 18.59 -11.09
C GLU A 172 -0.41 19.82 -11.88
N TYR A 173 -0.16 19.83 -13.20
CA TYR A 173 -0.63 20.90 -14.07
C TYR A 173 -2.15 21.04 -14.05
N ARG A 174 -2.91 19.94 -13.95
CA ARG A 174 -4.38 20.00 -13.89
C ARG A 174 -4.89 20.58 -12.57
N GLU A 175 -4.26 20.25 -11.44
CA GLU A 175 -4.63 20.80 -10.13
C GLU A 175 -4.33 22.30 -10.00
N GLY A 176 -3.26 22.77 -10.65
CA GLY A 176 -2.91 24.19 -10.72
C GLY A 176 -3.91 25.05 -11.50
N TYR A 177 -4.69 24.47 -12.43
CA TYR A 177 -5.76 25.18 -13.12
C TYR A 177 -7.08 25.16 -12.33
N THR A 178 -7.33 24.15 -11.49
CA THR A 178 -8.54 24.07 -10.66
C THR A 178 -8.48 24.91 -9.38
N SER A 179 -7.29 25.35 -8.97
CA SER A 179 -7.08 26.23 -7.81
C SER A 179 -7.13 27.73 -8.15
N GLY A 180 -7.51 28.08 -9.39
CA GLY A 180 -7.61 29.45 -9.90
C GLY A 180 -9.01 29.88 -10.35
N LEU A 181 -10.08 29.29 -9.81
CA LEU A 181 -11.47 29.73 -10.01
C LEU A 181 -12.20 29.89 -8.67
#